data_AF-A0A9E6AS51-F1
#
_entry.id   AF-A0A9E6AS51-F1
#
_cell.length_a   1.000
_cell.length_b   1.000
_cell.length_c   1.000
_cell.angle_alpha   90.00
_cell.angle_beta   90.00
_cell.angle_gamma   90.00
#
_symmetry.space_group_name_H-M   'P 1'
#
loop_
_entity.id
_entity.type
_entity.pdbx_description
1 polymer ?
#
loop_
_entity_poly.entity_id
_entity_poly.type
_entity_poly.pdbx_seq_one_letter_code
_entity_poly.pdbx_strand_id
1 'polypeptide(L)' 'MKLKTWLTQADISRADFADEIGVNKRTITRYLDGDRKPGADIFSKIFDVTKGNVTPNDFYDLPAKVE' A
#
# COMPACT_ATOMS: atom_id res chain seq x y z
N MET A 1 2.48 9.23 -1.22
CA MET A 1 3.27 8.40 -2.15
C MET A 1 2.55 7.08 -2.41
N LYS A 2 2.48 6.58 -3.67
CA LYS A 2 1.80 5.29 -3.94
C LYS A 2 2.62 4.09 -3.44
N LEU A 3 1.95 3.05 -2.94
CA LEU A 3 2.58 1.82 -2.44
C LEU A 3 3.54 1.19 -3.46
N LYS A 4 3.20 1.22 -4.75
CA LYS A 4 4.04 0.70 -5.84
C LYS A 4 5.42 1.35 -5.84
N THR A 5 5.47 2.67 -5.67
CA THR A 5 6.71 3.46 -5.67
C THR A 5 7.52 3.16 -4.42
N TRP A 6 6.87 3.08 -3.25
CA TRP A 6 7.54 2.74 -2.01
C TRP A 6 8.20 1.35 -2.08
N LEU A 7 7.51 0.34 -2.62
CA LEU A 7 8.07 -1.00 -2.80
C LEU A 7 9.33 -0.98 -3.67
N THR A 8 9.32 -0.22 -4.77
CA THR A 8 10.50 -0.06 -5.63
C THR A 8 11.64 0.69 -4.92
N GLN A 9 11.34 1.71 -4.12
CA GLN A 9 12.36 2.47 -3.39
C GLN A 9 12.97 1.69 -2.23
N ALA A 10 12.17 0.86 -1.56
CA ALA A 10 12.60 0.00 -0.47
C ALA A 10 13.31 -1.28 -0.96
N ASP A 11 13.34 -1.53 -2.28
CA ASP A 11 13.81 -2.78 -2.89
C ASP A 11 13.08 -4.03 -2.35
N ILE A 12 11.82 -3.86 -1.89
CA ILE A 12 11.01 -4.93 -1.33
C ILE A 12 10.12 -5.51 -2.42
N SER A 13 10.15 -6.83 -2.57
CA SER A 13 9.29 -7.50 -3.53
C SER A 13 7.84 -7.57 -3.02
N ARG A 14 6.87 -7.59 -3.95
CA ARG A 14 5.45 -7.68 -3.59
C ARG A 14 5.11 -8.94 -2.77
N ALA A 15 5.90 -10.00 -2.92
CA ALA A 15 5.72 -11.23 -2.18
C ALA A 15 6.15 -11.05 -0.72
N ASP A 16 7.34 -10.49 -0.51
CA ASP A 16 7.89 -10.26 0.83
C ASP A 16 7.00 -9.29 1.61
N PHE A 17 6.58 -8.18 0.98
CA PHE A 17 5.65 -7.24 1.61
C PHE A 17 4.29 -7.87 1.95
N ALA A 18 3.82 -8.80 1.12
CA ALA A 18 2.57 -9.52 1.39
C ALA A 18 2.72 -10.42 2.61
N ASP A 19 3.83 -11.14 2.71
CA ASP A 19 4.16 -12.01 3.85
C ASP A 19 4.27 -11.19 5.14
N GLU A 20 4.95 -10.04 5.07
CA GLU A 20 5.16 -9.12 6.20
C GLU A 20 3.86 -8.58 6.80
N ILE A 21 2.89 -8.21 5.95
CA ILE A 21 1.57 -7.76 6.44
C ILE A 21 0.56 -8.91 6.61
N GLY A 22 0.95 -10.15 6.30
CA GLY A 22 0.14 -11.36 6.45
C GLY A 22 -1.01 -11.47 5.44
N VAL A 23 -0.78 -11.09 4.19
CA VAL A 23 -1.75 -11.24 3.08
C VAL A 23 -1.15 -11.99 1.91
N ASN A 24 -1.98 -12.37 0.94
CA ASN A 24 -1.50 -12.99 -0.28
C ASN A 24 -0.93 -11.94 -1.26
N LYS A 25 0.13 -12.29 -2.01
CA LYS A 25 0.67 -11.47 -3.11
C LYS A 25 -0.41 -10.97 -4.07
N ARG A 26 -1.41 -11.80 -4.39
CA ARG A 26 -2.53 -11.41 -5.28
C ARG A 26 -3.36 -10.27 -4.69
N THR A 27 -3.49 -10.23 -3.37
CA THR A 27 -4.16 -9.16 -2.64
C THR A 27 -3.38 -7.85 -2.79
N ILE A 28 -2.06 -7.88 -2.64
CA ILE A 28 -1.20 -6.72 -2.92
C ILE A 28 -1.35 -6.23 -4.35
N THR A 29 -1.33 -7.14 -5.34
CA THR A 29 -1.54 -6.76 -6.75
C THR A 29 -2.86 -6.01 -6.93
N ARG A 30 -3.97 -6.49 -6.36
CA ARG A 30 -5.26 -5.79 -6.41
C ARG A 30 -5.24 -4.41 -5.76
N TYR A 31 -4.48 -4.23 -4.68
CA TYR A 31 -4.31 -2.92 -4.04
C TYR A 31 -3.50 -1.95 -4.91
N LEU A 32 -2.47 -2.46 -5.59
CA LEU A 32 -1.64 -1.68 -6.50
C LEU A 32 -2.39 -1.26 -7.78
N ASP A 33 -3.23 -2.15 -8.30
CA ASP A 33 -4.05 -1.90 -9.50
C ASP A 33 -5.30 -1.06 -9.18
N GLY A 34 -5.63 -0.84 -7.90
CA GLY A 34 -6.83 -0.11 -7.47
C GLY A 34 -8.13 -0.90 -7.59
N ASP A 35 -8.07 -2.19 -7.96
CA ASP A 35 -9.20 -3.13 -8.04
C ASP A 35 -9.89 -3.32 -6.68
N ARG A 36 -9.10 -3.30 -5.59
CA ARG A 36 -9.59 -3.47 -4.23
C ARG A 36 -8.90 -2.48 -3.29
N LYS A 37 -9.63 -2.01 -2.28
CA LYS A 37 -9.07 -1.22 -1.18
C LYS A 37 -8.73 -2.11 0.01
N PRO A 38 -7.61 -1.87 0.70
CA PRO A 38 -7.31 -2.51 1.97
C PRO A 38 -8.41 -2.29 3.01
N GLY A 39 -8.57 -3.24 3.93
CA GLY A 39 -9.38 -3.03 5.13
C GLY A 39 -8.62 -2.21 6.18
N ALA A 40 -9.30 -1.76 7.23
CA ALA A 40 -8.69 -0.97 8.31
C ALA A 40 -7.46 -1.67 8.92
N ASP A 41 -7.55 -2.97 9.21
CA ASP A 41 -6.42 -3.77 9.72
C ASP A 41 -5.19 -3.72 8.81
N ILE A 42 -5.41 -3.81 7.50
CA ILE A 42 -4.32 -3.80 6.52
C ILE A 42 -3.77 -2.39 6.36
N PHE A 43 -4.61 -1.35 6.43
CA PHE A 43 -4.14 0.03 6.42
C PHE A 43 -3.20 0.32 7.58
N SER A 44 -3.53 -0.11 8.79
CA SER A 44 -2.65 0.05 9.95
C SER A 44 -1.30 -0.66 9.74
N LYS A 45 -1.30 -1.88 9.21
CA LYS A 45 -0.06 -2.62 8.91
C LYS A 45 0.79 -1.95 7.84
N ILE A 46 0.18 -1.51 6.73
CA ILE A 46 0.89 -0.80 5.67
C ILE A 46 1.48 0.50 6.23
N PHE A 47 0.71 1.25 7.02
CA PHE A 47 1.18 2.48 7.62
C PHE A 47 2.38 2.24 8.54
N ASP A 48 2.33 1.19 9.36
CA ASP A 48 3.41 0.82 10.29
C ASP A 48 4.69 0.40 9.55
N VAL A 49 4.59 -0.56 8.62
CA VAL A 49 5.73 -1.07 7.83
C VAL A 49 6.36 0.04 6.97
N THR A 50 5.52 0.88 6.36
CA THR A 50 6.01 2.00 5.55
C THR A 50 6.39 3.22 6.39
N LYS A 51 6.27 3.16 7.73
CA LYS A 51 6.54 4.26 8.66
C LYS A 51 5.85 5.58 8.26
N GLY A 52 4.61 5.49 7.80
CA GLY A 52 3.82 6.62 7.35
C GLY A 52 4.18 7.20 5.98
N ASN A 53 5.09 6.57 5.22
CA ASN A 53 5.37 6.98 3.83
C ASN A 53 4.18 6.68 2.89
N VAL A 54 3.45 5.61 3.16
CA VAL A 54 2.23 5.25 2.44
C VAL A 54 1.06 5.39 3.40
N THR A 55 0.16 6.32 3.09
CA THR A 55 -1.03 6.57 3.88
C THR A 55 -2.27 5.96 3.21
N PRO A 56 -3.37 5.75 3.95
CA PRO A 56 -4.62 5.28 3.35
C PRO A 56 -5.08 6.18 2.19
N ASN A 57 -4.90 7.50 2.30
CA ASN A 57 -5.22 8.45 1.25
C ASN A 57 -4.50 8.17 -0.06
N ASP A 58 -3.31 7.56 -0.05
CA ASP A 58 -2.58 7.23 -1.28
C ASP A 58 -3.24 6.11 -2.11
N PHE A 59 -4.16 5.36 -1.51
CA PHE A 59 -4.98 4.34 -2.18
C PHE A 59 -6.30 4.89 -2.71
N TYR A 60 -6.68 6.10 -2.30
CA TYR A 60 -7.78 6.80 -2.92
C TYR A 60 -7.14 7.76 -3.93
N ASP A 61 -7.52 7.66 -5.21
CA ASP A 61 -7.10 8.63 -6.23
C ASP A 61 -7.85 9.95 -6.01
N LEU A 62 -7.75 10.49 -4.79
CA LEU A 62 -8.28 11.78 -4.43
C LEU A 62 -7.37 12.80 -5.11
N PRO A 63 -7.93 13.72 -5.92
CA PRO A 63 -7.15 14.83 -6.40
C PRO A 63 -6.56 15.53 -5.18
N ALA A 64 -5.24 15.74 -5.18
CA ALA A 64 -4.60 16.60 -4.19
C ALA A 64 -5.40 17.90 -4.18
N LYS A 65 -5.93 18.27 -3.01
CA LYS A 65 -6.73 19.48 -2.84
C LYS A 65 -5.92 20.64 -3.41
N VAL A 66 -6.30 21.13 -4.59
CA VAL A 66 -5.76 22.36 -5.15
C VAL A 66 -6.52 23.45 -4.38
N GLU A 67 -5.82 24.07 -3.44
CA GLU A 67 -6.29 25.24 -2.71
C GLU A 67 -6.06 26.50 -3.56
#